data_AF-M5ZZE9-F1
#
_entry.id   AF-M5ZZE9-F1
#
_cell.length_a   1.000
_cell.length_b   1.000
_cell.length_c   1.000
_cell.angle_alpha   90.00
_cell.angle_beta   90.00
_cell.angle_gamma   90.00
#
_symmetry.space_group_name_H-M   'P 1'
#
loop_
_entity.id
_entity.type
_entity.pdbx_description
1 polymer ?
#
loop_
_entity_poly.entity_id
_entity_poly.type
_entity_poly.pdbx_seq_one_letter_code
_entity_poly.pdbx_strand_id
1 'polypeptide(L)' 'MLETTKTTIKRITETEGVKYEIYIPKEPTPILIYLDETSFLSLMETLREAFEHAGKSFEVNGNE' A
#
# COMPACT_ATOMS: atom_id res chain seq x y z
N MET A 1 10.71 -21.18 -7.27
CA MET A 1 10.22 -19.84 -7.66
C MET A 1 9.50 -19.27 -6.45
N LEU A 2 9.80 -18.04 -6.02
CA LEU A 2 8.99 -17.39 -4.99
C LEU A 2 7.64 -17.03 -5.64
N GLU A 3 6.59 -17.78 -5.29
CA GLU A 3 5.21 -17.46 -5.67
C GLU A 3 4.82 -16.15 -5.00
N THR A 4 4.98 -15.04 -5.70
CA THR A 4 4.55 -13.72 -5.24
C THR A 4 3.04 -13.59 -5.47
N THR A 5 2.24 -14.38 -4.75
CA THR A 5 0.76 -14.36 -4.79
C THR A 5 0.15 -13.24 -3.95
N LYS A 6 0.98 -12.46 -3.24
CA LYS A 6 0.54 -11.36 -2.37
C LYS A 6 1.18 -10.03 -2.74
N THR A 7 0.41 -8.95 -2.51
CA THR A 7 0.96 -7.59 -2.55
C THR A 7 2.12 -7.49 -1.56
N THR A 8 3.26 -7.01 -2.04
CA THR A 8 4.51 -6.95 -1.27
C THR A 8 5.09 -5.55 -1.36
N ILE A 9 5.55 -5.01 -0.23
CA ILE A 9 6.26 -3.73 -0.17
C ILE A 9 7.69 -4.02 0.28
N LYS A 10 8.68 -3.52 -0.47
CA LYS A 10 10.11 -3.64 -0.17
C LYS A 10 10.76 -2.28 -0.12
N ARG A 11 11.70 -2.09 0.82
CA ARG A 11 12.58 -0.93 0.83
C ARG A 11 13.87 -1.28 0.10
N ILE A 12 14.27 -0.44 -0.84
CA ILE A 12 15.52 -0.53 -1.60
C ILE A 12 16.48 0.52 -1.02
N THR A 13 17.58 0.03 -0.44
CA THR A 13 18.60 0.87 0.22
C THR A 13 19.89 0.99 -0.58
N GLU A 14 20.03 0.23 -1.68
CA GLU A 14 21.27 0.14 -2.46
C GLU A 14 21.43 1.26 -3.50
N THR A 15 20.37 2.01 -3.82
CA THR A 15 20.43 3.14 -4.76
C THR A 15 20.42 4.46 -4.02
N GLU A 16 21.13 5.46 -4.57
CA GLU A 16 21.05 6.85 -4.08
C GLU A 16 19.58 7.33 -4.15
N GLY A 17 19.08 7.80 -3.00
CA GLY A 17 17.65 7.99 -2.74
C GLY A 17 16.99 6.69 -2.26
N VAL A 18 16.43 6.71 -1.03
CA VAL A 18 15.62 5.61 -0.50
C VAL A 18 14.43 5.39 -1.43
N LYS A 19 14.29 4.19 -1.99
CA LYS A 19 13.21 3.82 -2.91
C LYS A 19 12.37 2.70 -2.31
N TYR A 20 11.06 2.81 -2.37
CA TYR A 20 10.13 1.76 -2.02
C TYR A 20 9.63 1.10 -3.31
N GLU A 21 9.64 -0.23 -3.34
CA GLU A 21 9.04 -1.06 -4.40
C GLU A 21 7.76 -1.68 -3.88
N ILE A 22 6.65 -1.43 -4.57
CA ILE A 22 5.37 -2.08 -4.31
C ILE A 22 5.08 -3.01 -5.48
N TYR A 23 5.01 -4.30 -5.18
CA TYR A 23 4.61 -5.34 -6.11
C TYR A 23 3.16 -5.73 -5.82
N ILE A 24 2.27 -5.62 -6.81
CA ILE A 24 0.88 -6.06 -6.74
C ILE A 24 0.70 -7.18 -7.76
N PRO A 25 0.55 -8.45 -7.33
CA PRO A 25 0.23 -9.54 -8.23
C PRO A 25 -1.21 -9.36 -8.70
N LYS A 26 -1.35 -8.97 -9.96
CA LYS A 26 -2.63 -8.87 -10.66
C LYS A 26 -2.51 -9.66 -11.95
N GLU A 27 -3.51 -10.47 -12.27
CA GLU A 27 -3.57 -11.16 -13.57
C GLU A 27 -4.34 -10.31 -14.58
N PRO A 28 -3.94 -10.30 -15.87
CA PRO A 28 -2.82 -11.03 -16.46
C PRO A 28 -1.44 -10.38 -16.27
N THR A 29 -1.39 -9.14 -15.78
CA THR A 29 -0.15 -8.36 -15.69
C THR A 29 0.07 -7.81 -14.30
N PRO A 30 1.15 -8.21 -13.60
CA PRO A 30 1.48 -7.67 -12.30
C PRO A 30 1.87 -6.20 -12.40
N ILE A 31 1.63 -5.45 -11.32
CA ILE A 31 1.94 -4.03 -11.23
C ILE A 31 3.17 -3.88 -10.33
N LEU A 32 4.19 -3.17 -10.81
CA LEU A 32 5.32 -2.70 -10.00
C LEU A 32 5.29 -1.18 -9.91
N ILE A 33 5.42 -0.65 -8.71
CA ILE A 33 5.44 0.79 -8.43
C ILE A 33 6.73 1.10 -7.67
N TYR A 34 7.47 2.10 -8.13
CA TYR A 34 8.66 2.62 -7.46
C TYR A 34 8.36 4.02 -6.93
N LEU A 35 8.61 4.23 -5.65
CA LEU A 35 8.35 5.49 -4.96
C LEU A 35 9.62 5.94 -4.22
N ASP A 36 9.89 7.24 -4.19
CA ASP A 36 10.81 7.80 -3.21
C ASP A 36 10.16 7.82 -1.81
N GLU A 37 10.95 8.16 -0.79
CA GLU A 37 10.50 8.19 0.60
C GLU A 37 9.32 9.15 0.84
N THR A 38 9.35 10.36 0.28
CA THR A 38 8.29 11.34 0.45
C THR A 38 6.99 10.88 -0.20
N SER A 39 7.08 10.36 -1.43
CA SER A 39 5.92 9.81 -2.15
C SER A 39 5.32 8.59 -1.44
N PHE A 40 6.16 7.72 -0.87
CA PHE A 40 5.70 6.56 -0.10
C PHE A 40 4.96 6.96 1.17
N LEU A 41 5.50 7.92 1.93
CA LEU A 41 4.85 8.42 3.16
C LEU A 41 3.48 9.03 2.85
N SER A 42 3.40 9.87 1.82
CA SER A 42 2.12 10.47 1.40
C SER A 42 1.07 9.41 1.00
N LEU A 43 1.50 8.32 0.33
CA LEU A 43 0.62 7.20 0.01
C LEU A 43 0.10 6.50 1.28
N MET A 44 0.97 6.26 2.27
CA MET A 44 0.58 5.61 3.53
C MET A 44 -0.37 6.48 4.35
N GLU A 45 -0.16 7.80 4.39
CA GLU A 45 -1.09 8.74 5.02
C GLU A 45 -2.46 8.71 4.35
N THR A 46 -2.50 8.80 3.02
CA THR A 46 -3.76 8.73 2.25
C THR A 46 -4.52 7.42 2.52
N LEU A 47 -3.81 6.28 2.54
CA LEU A 47 -4.42 4.99 2.83
C LEU A 47 -4.95 4.94 4.25
N ARG A 48 -4.18 5.43 5.23
CA ARG A 48 -4.60 5.51 6.63
C ARG A 48 -5.89 6.32 6.77
N GLU A 49 -5.97 7.51 6.17
CA GLU A 49 -7.17 8.34 6.18
C GLU A 49 -8.38 7.63 5.55
N ALA A 50 -8.16 6.93 4.42
CA ALA A 50 -9.21 6.15 3.77
C ALA A 50 -9.73 5.01 4.65
N PHE A 51 -8.84 4.30 5.37
CA PHE A 51 -9.22 3.24 6.30
C PHE A 51 -9.92 3.79 7.56
N GLU A 52 -9.46 4.92 8.11
CA GLU A 52 -10.12 5.58 9.24
C GLU A 52 -11.54 6.05 8.87
N HIS A 53 -11.73 6.56 7.65
CA HIS A 53 -13.04 6.98 7.16
C HIS A 53 -13.96 5.78 6.85
N ALA A 54 -13.42 4.68 6.31
CA ALA A 54 -14.17 3.44 6.09
C ALA A 54 -14.56 2.77 7.41
N GLY A 55 -13.71 2.81 8.45
CA GLY A 55 -14.01 2.30 9.78
C GLY A 55 -15.13 3.07 10.49
N LYS A 56 -15.22 4.39 10.28
CA LYS A 56 -16.32 5.22 10.80
C LYS A 56 -17.70 4.90 10.22
N SER A 57 -17.79 4.20 9.10
CA SER A 57 -19.08 3.79 8.52
C SER A 57 -19.73 2.58 9.23
N PHE A 58 -19.03 1.93 10.18
CA PHE A 58 -19.58 0.81 10.98
C PHE A 58 -20.17 1.23 12.33
N GLU A 59 -20.08 2.50 12.73
CA GLU A 59 -20.76 3.04 13.91
C GLU A 59 -22.04 3.79 13.52
N VAL A 60 -23.00 3.10 12.89
CA VAL A 60 -24.36 3.64 12.76
C VAL A 60 -25.41 2.53 12.98
N ASN A 61 -26.17 2.69 14.07
CA ASN A 61 -27.38 1.98 14.50
C ASN A 61 -27.24 0.57 15.12
N GLY A 62 -26.79 0.54 16.38
CA GLY A 62 -27.27 -0.44 17.35
C GLY A 62 -28.30 0.21 18.26
N ASN A 63 -29.55 0.31 17.82
CA ASN A 63 -30.67 0.70 18.67
C ASN A 63 -31.92 -0.05 18.20
N GLU A 64 -32.16 -1.24 18.76
CA GLU A 64 -33.50 -1.78 19.01
C GLU A 64 -33.45 -2.79 20.16
#